data_AF-A0ABD5RI91-F1
#
_entry.id   AF-A0ABD5RI91-F1
#
_cell.length_a   1.000
_cell.length_b   1.000
_cell.length_c   1.000
_cell.angle_alpha   90.00
_cell.angle_beta   90.00
_cell.angle_gamma   90.00
#
_symmetry.space_group_name_H-M   'P 1'
#
loop_
_entity.id
_entity.type
_entity.pdbx_description
1 polymer ?
#
loop_
_entity_poly.entity_id
_entity_poly.type
_entity_poly.pdbx_seq_one_letter_code
_entity_poly.pdbx_strand_id
1 'polypeptide(L)'
;MEGFASLFGVVDAVLRPYVALLILVLVLVNMVARALEYRSIVSDARDGGIDSVSRSGLRVATNFLLVVLSFYYATVHFHAGTVLSILVVGMVITDLFEFESRLVEIRQEFSIDRPNAAIAASVLVLMYISYLTLFQFVKPFWSQVV
;
A
#
# COMPACT_ATOMS: atom_id res chain seq x y z
N MET A 1 -6.92 3.62 29.35
CA MET A 1 -5.67 2.95 29.00
C MET A 1 -4.69 4.03 28.61
N GLU A 2 -3.82 4.42 29.55
CA GLU A 2 -2.78 5.40 29.33
C GLU A 2 -1.87 4.86 28.23
N GLY A 3 -1.92 5.51 27.07
CA GLY A 3 -1.14 5.11 25.91
C GLY A 3 0.34 5.21 26.23
N PHE A 4 1.13 4.33 25.62
CA PHE A 4 2.56 4.54 25.44
C PHE A 4 2.80 6.03 25.21
N ALA A 5 3.60 6.64 26.10
CA ALA A 5 4.01 8.03 26.03
C ALA A 5 4.35 8.40 24.58
N SER A 6 4.00 9.61 24.13
CA SER A 6 4.19 10.04 22.74
C SER A 6 5.60 9.71 22.27
N LEU A 7 5.73 8.60 21.54
CA LEU A 7 7.01 7.99 21.22
C LEU A 7 7.82 8.92 20.31
N PHE A 8 7.11 9.82 19.61
CA PHE A 8 7.67 10.81 18.69
C PHE A 8 7.25 12.25 18.99
N GLY A 9 6.68 12.53 20.17
CA GLY A 9 6.40 13.89 20.65
C GLY A 9 5.51 14.71 19.70
N VAL A 10 6.10 15.74 19.07
CA VAL A 10 5.41 16.66 18.14
C VAL A 10 4.80 15.92 16.95
N VAL A 11 5.48 14.88 16.44
CA VAL A 11 4.98 14.07 15.34
C VAL A 11 3.65 13.42 15.71
N ASP A 12 3.51 12.94 16.95
CA ASP A 12 2.26 12.34 17.44
C ASP A 12 1.16 13.38 17.59
N ALA A 13 1.48 14.59 18.05
CA ALA A 13 0.49 15.66 18.17
C ALA A 13 -0.14 16.01 16.81
N VAL A 14 0.65 15.95 15.73
CA VAL A 14 0.19 16.34 14.38
C VAL A 14 -0.41 15.16 13.61
N LEU A 15 0.23 14.00 13.58
CA LEU A 15 -0.17 12.89 12.70
C LEU A 15 -1.27 12.00 13.28
N ARG A 16 -1.34 11.85 14.60
CA ARG A 16 -2.22 10.87 15.25
C ARG A 16 -3.70 10.96 14.85
N PRO A 17 -4.31 12.15 14.63
CA PRO A 17 -5.70 12.24 14.20
C PRO A 17 -5.92 11.82 12.73
N TYR A 18 -4.88 11.91 11.90
CA TYR A 18 -5.01 11.81 10.44
C TYR A 18 -4.32 10.60 9.84
N VAL A 19 -3.45 9.91 10.58
CA VAL A 19 -2.62 8.80 10.09
C VAL A 19 -3.42 7.73 9.33
N ALA A 20 -4.58 7.31 9.82
CA ALA A 20 -5.39 6.29 9.15
C ALA A 20 -5.90 6.78 7.78
N LEU A 21 -6.36 8.03 7.72
CA LEU A 21 -6.80 8.67 6.48
C LEU A 21 -5.63 8.88 5.50
N LEU A 22 -4.46 9.28 5.99
CA LEU A 22 -3.25 9.41 5.18
C LEU A 22 -2.85 8.07 4.56
N ILE A 23 -2.88 6.98 5.33
CA ILE A 23 -2.60 5.64 4.80
C ILE A 23 -3.65 5.25 3.76
N LEU A 24 -4.94 5.50 4.01
CA LEU A 24 -6.00 5.22 3.05
C LEU A 24 -5.76 5.93 1.71
N VAL A 25 -5.48 7.24 1.74
CA VAL A 25 -5.14 8.02 0.54
C VAL A 25 -3.90 7.46 -0.14
N LEU A 26 -2.87 7.13 0.62
CA LEU A 26 -1.61 6.62 0.08
C LEU A 26 -1.77 5.25 -0.58
N VAL A 27 -2.64 4.38 -0.05
CA VAL A 27 -3.00 3.10 -0.69
C VAL A 27 -3.67 3.34 -2.04
N LEU A 28 -4.60 4.29 -2.12
CA LEU A 28 -5.25 4.64 -3.39
C LEU A 28 -4.24 5.19 -4.42
N VAL A 29 -3.35 6.09 -3.99
CA VAL A 29 -2.27 6.62 -4.83
C VAL A 29 -1.34 5.50 -5.30
N ASN A 30 -0.98 4.57 -4.41
CA ASN A 30 -0.15 3.41 -4.74
C ASN A 30 -0.82 2.49 -5.79
N MET A 31 -2.12 2.23 -5.66
CA MET A 31 -2.88 1.44 -6.65
C MET A 31 -2.94 2.12 -8.03
N VAL A 32 -3.13 3.44 -8.06
CA VAL A 32 -3.06 4.21 -9.31
C VAL A 32 -1.65 4.16 -9.89
N ALA A 33 -0.62 4.37 -9.07
CA ALA A 33 0.78 4.28 -9.49
C ALA A 33 1.11 2.91 -10.07
N ARG A 34 0.56 1.82 -9.52
CA ARG A 34 0.69 0.47 -10.10
C ARG A 34 0.06 0.36 -11.48
N ALA A 35 -1.15 0.88 -11.67
CA ALA A 35 -1.80 0.85 -12.97
C ALA A 35 -1.00 1.63 -14.02
N LEU A 36 -0.40 2.75 -13.63
CA LEU A 36 0.46 3.56 -14.50
C LEU A 36 1.78 2.86 -14.81
N GLU A 37 2.44 2.29 -13.80
CA GLU A 37 3.71 1.56 -14.01
C GLU A 37 3.51 0.34 -14.91
N TYR A 38 2.45 -0.44 -14.72
CA TYR A 38 2.14 -1.56 -15.62
C TYR A 38 2.02 -1.10 -17.08
N ARG A 39 1.34 0.03 -17.33
CA ARG A 39 1.22 0.59 -18.68
C ARG A 39 2.58 1.04 -19.24
N SER A 40 3.42 1.65 -18.40
CA SER A 40 4.79 2.03 -18.78
C SER A 40 5.59 0.80 -19.18
N ILE A 41 5.65 -0.22 -18.31
CA ILE A 41 6.39 -1.48 -18.58
C ILE A 41 5.96 -2.11 -19.90
N VAL A 42 4.65 -2.16 -20.18
CA VAL A 42 4.13 -2.71 -21.44
C VAL A 42 4.51 -1.86 -22.66
N SER A 43 4.55 -0.53 -22.53
CA SER A 43 4.98 0.36 -23.62
C SER A 43 6.49 0.26 -23.83
N ASP A 44 7.26 0.38 -22.77
CA ASP A 44 8.73 0.35 -22.76
C ASP A 44 9.22 -0.99 -23.35
N ALA A 45 8.65 -2.11 -22.91
CA ALA A 45 9.00 -3.42 -23.45
C ALA A 45 8.73 -3.58 -24.95
N ARG A 46 7.71 -2.89 -25.50
CA ARG A 46 7.40 -2.92 -26.94
C ARG A 46 8.35 -2.05 -27.75
N ASP A 47 8.70 -0.88 -27.24
CA ASP A 47 9.43 0.15 -27.99
C ASP A 47 10.96 0.04 -27.83
N GLY A 48 11.43 -0.42 -26.67
CA GLY A 48 12.86 -0.44 -26.30
C GLY A 48 13.34 -1.73 -25.64
N GLY A 49 12.50 -2.76 -25.56
CA GLY A 49 12.86 -4.05 -24.96
C GLY A 49 13.21 -3.95 -23.47
N ILE A 50 13.93 -4.94 -22.94
CA ILE A 50 14.21 -5.05 -21.50
C ILE A 50 15.00 -3.87 -20.92
N ASP A 51 15.94 -3.31 -21.69
CA ASP A 51 16.86 -2.27 -21.22
C ASP A 51 16.16 -0.91 -20.99
N SER A 52 14.97 -0.74 -21.56
CA SER A 52 14.15 0.47 -21.38
C SER A 52 13.26 0.42 -20.13
N VAL A 53 13.06 -0.75 -19.54
CA VAL A 53 12.16 -0.93 -18.40
C VAL A 53 12.83 -0.50 -17.11
N SER A 54 12.19 0.41 -16.38
CA SER A 54 12.68 0.91 -15.09
C SER A 54 11.59 0.94 -14.02
N ARG A 55 12.00 0.95 -12.75
CA ARG A 55 11.07 1.04 -11.62
C ARG A 55 10.51 2.45 -11.49
N SER A 56 9.20 2.57 -11.24
CA SER A 56 8.54 3.86 -11.01
C SER A 56 8.96 4.47 -9.68
N GLY A 57 9.54 5.67 -9.72
CA GLY A 57 9.91 6.42 -8.52
C GLY A 57 8.71 6.72 -7.60
N LEU A 58 7.51 6.93 -8.18
CA LEU A 58 6.28 7.13 -7.42
C LEU A 58 5.91 5.87 -6.64
N ARG A 59 6.08 4.67 -7.22
CA ARG A 59 5.83 3.42 -6.50
C ARG A 59 6.83 3.16 -5.41
N VAL A 60 8.11 3.44 -5.64
CA VAL A 60 9.14 3.32 -4.59
C VAL A 60 8.81 4.24 -3.41
N ALA A 61 8.48 5.50 -3.68
CA ALA A 61 8.12 6.48 -2.66
C ALA A 61 6.86 6.06 -1.88
N THR A 62 5.79 5.66 -2.58
CA THR A 62 4.54 5.25 -1.92
C THR A 62 4.71 3.97 -1.10
N ASN A 63 5.45 2.96 -1.59
CA ASN A 63 5.74 1.74 -0.83
C ASN A 63 6.53 2.05 0.45
N PHE A 64 7.58 2.89 0.35
CA PHE A 64 8.34 3.32 1.51
C PHE A 64 7.47 4.04 2.54
N LEU A 65 6.69 5.02 2.10
CA LEU A 65 5.80 5.78 2.98
C LEU A 65 4.71 4.90 3.61
N LEU A 66 4.16 3.92 2.88
CA LEU A 66 3.17 2.97 3.40
C LEU A 66 3.76 2.14 4.54
N VAL A 67 4.98 1.60 4.37
CA VAL A 67 5.66 0.80 5.40
C VAL A 67 5.94 1.64 6.64
N VAL A 68 6.49 2.85 6.46
CA VAL A 68 6.78 3.77 7.57
C VAL A 68 5.50 4.14 8.32
N LEU A 69 4.46 4.54 7.60
CA LEU A 69 3.20 4.95 8.22
C LEU A 69 2.45 3.77 8.84
N SER A 70 2.54 2.55 8.30
CA SER A 70 1.90 1.37 8.91
C SER A 70 2.54 1.03 10.25
N PHE A 71 3.88 1.08 10.33
CA PHE A 71 4.58 0.88 11.61
C PHE A 71 4.33 2.01 12.60
N TYR A 72 4.28 3.25 12.12
CA TYR A 72 3.85 4.37 12.96
C TYR A 72 2.42 4.16 13.48
N TYR A 73 1.49 3.70 12.64
CA TYR A 73 0.12 3.40 13.07
C TYR A 73 0.06 2.31 14.14
N ALA A 74 1.00 1.35 14.13
CA ALA A 74 1.14 0.35 15.20
C ALA A 74 1.59 0.94 16.54
N THR A 75 2.28 2.08 16.58
CA THR A 75 2.59 2.75 17.86
C THR A 75 1.36 3.47 18.43
N VAL A 76 0.47 3.94 17.54
CA VAL A 76 -0.78 4.62 17.92
C VAL A 76 -1.87 3.62 18.34
N HIS A 77 -2.06 2.57 17.54
CA HIS A 77 -3.05 1.52 17.72
C HIS A 77 -2.40 0.15 17.52
N PHE A 78 -1.80 -0.40 18.58
CA PHE A 78 -0.98 -1.63 18.51
C PHE A 78 -1.61 -2.75 17.69
N HIS A 79 -2.77 -3.26 18.11
CA HIS A 79 -3.38 -4.40 17.43
C HIS A 79 -3.72 -4.13 15.96
N ALA A 80 -4.42 -3.02 15.69
CA ALA A 80 -4.84 -2.69 14.33
C ALA A 80 -3.64 -2.35 13.42
N GLY A 81 -2.64 -1.64 13.93
CA GLY A 81 -1.46 -1.29 13.18
C GLY A 81 -0.50 -2.45 12.94
N THR A 82 -0.42 -3.43 13.85
CA THR A 82 0.33 -4.66 13.58
C THR A 82 -0.28 -5.43 12.40
N VAL A 83 -1.60 -5.61 12.38
CA VAL A 83 -2.29 -6.28 11.26
C VAL A 83 -2.08 -5.50 9.96
N LEU A 84 -2.30 -4.17 9.98
CA LEU A 84 -2.07 -3.32 8.82
C LEU A 84 -0.63 -3.44 8.30
N SER A 85 0.36 -3.44 9.19
CA SER A 85 1.77 -3.53 8.83
C SER A 85 2.10 -4.85 8.14
N ILE A 86 1.57 -5.97 8.63
CA ILE A 86 1.75 -7.28 7.98
C ILE A 86 1.18 -7.25 6.57
N LEU A 87 -0.04 -6.71 6.40
CA LEU A 87 -0.68 -6.62 5.08
C LEU A 87 0.12 -5.71 4.13
N VAL A 88 0.57 -4.55 4.60
CA VAL A 88 1.37 -3.59 3.81
C VAL A 88 2.71 -4.18 3.41
N VAL A 89 3.45 -4.78 4.34
CA VAL A 89 4.73 -5.43 4.04
C VAL A 89 4.54 -6.57 3.05
N GLY A 90 3.50 -7.40 3.23
CA GLY A 90 3.15 -8.45 2.28
C GLY A 90 2.89 -7.89 0.87
N MET A 91 2.08 -6.83 0.78
CA MET A 91 1.81 -6.14 -0.48
C MET A 91 3.08 -5.61 -1.15
N VAL A 92 3.98 -4.95 -0.40
CA VAL A 92 5.25 -4.42 -0.91
C VAL A 92 6.18 -5.54 -1.40
N ILE A 93 6.23 -6.67 -0.68
CA ILE A 93 7.02 -7.84 -1.11
C ILE A 93 6.46 -8.41 -2.43
N THR A 94 5.14 -8.61 -2.51
CA THR A 94 4.49 -9.06 -3.75
C THR A 94 4.80 -8.11 -4.92
N ASP A 95 4.77 -6.82 -4.66
CA ASP A 95 5.11 -5.75 -5.58
C ASP A 95 6.55 -5.83 -6.13
N LEU A 96 7.51 -6.27 -5.30
CA LEU A 96 8.89 -6.47 -5.72
C LEU A 96 9.02 -7.66 -6.66
N PHE A 97 8.42 -8.80 -6.29
CA PHE A 97 8.45 -10.01 -7.10
C PHE A 97 7.70 -9.85 -8.42
N GLU A 98 6.58 -9.12 -8.42
CA GLU A 98 5.85 -8.80 -9.65
C GLU A 98 6.72 -8.05 -10.65
N PHE A 99 7.50 -7.07 -10.21
CA PHE A 99 8.41 -6.36 -11.11
C PHE A 99 9.47 -7.30 -11.69
N GLU A 100 10.11 -8.12 -10.85
CA GLU A 100 11.12 -9.08 -11.31
C GLU A 100 10.53 -10.13 -12.24
N SER A 101 9.29 -10.59 -12.01
CA SER A 101 8.63 -11.55 -12.90
C SER A 101 8.34 -10.93 -14.27
N ARG A 102 7.96 -9.65 -14.36
CA ARG A 102 7.81 -8.97 -15.66
C ARG A 102 9.13 -8.89 -16.42
N LEU A 103 10.25 -8.62 -15.74
CA LEU A 103 11.55 -8.61 -16.41
C LEU A 103 11.91 -9.98 -17.00
N VAL A 104 11.60 -11.06 -16.29
CA VAL A 104 11.81 -12.42 -16.80
C VAL A 104 10.92 -12.70 -18.01
N GLU A 105 9.64 -12.32 -17.97
CA GLU A 105 8.73 -12.50 -19.10
C GLU A 105 9.19 -11.75 -20.35
N ILE A 106 9.62 -10.50 -20.19
CA ILE A 106 10.15 -9.69 -21.30
C ILE A 106 11.40 -10.34 -21.89
N ARG A 107 12.31 -10.84 -21.04
CA ARG A 107 13.54 -11.51 -21.48
C ARG A 107 13.26 -12.82 -22.24
N GLN A 108 12.19 -13.52 -21.87
CA GLN A 108 11.78 -14.78 -22.50
C GLN A 108 10.79 -14.57 -23.65
N GLU A 109 10.51 -13.32 -24.04
CA GLU A 109 9.55 -12.96 -25.09
C GLU A 109 8.12 -13.49 -24.82
N PHE A 110 7.77 -13.65 -23.55
CA PHE A 110 6.41 -14.01 -23.14
C PHE A 110 5.48 -12.79 -23.11
N SER A 111 4.17 -13.05 -23.21
CA SER A 111 3.17 -12.01 -23.00
C SER A 111 3.22 -11.49 -21.57
N ILE A 112 3.26 -10.17 -21.40
CA ILE A 112 3.32 -9.52 -20.09
C ILE A 112 1.96 -9.64 -19.39
N ASP A 113 1.89 -10.51 -18.40
CA ASP A 113 0.68 -10.70 -17.61
C ASP A 113 0.38 -9.53 -16.67
N ARG A 114 -0.88 -9.42 -16.24
CA ARG A 114 -1.30 -8.41 -15.27
C ARG A 114 -0.77 -8.75 -13.86
N PRO A 115 -0.51 -7.74 -13.02
CA PRO A 115 0.04 -7.96 -11.69
C PRO A 115 -1.02 -8.41 -10.66
N ASN A 116 -1.65 -9.56 -10.91
CA ASN A 116 -2.84 -10.02 -10.18
C ASN A 116 -2.58 -10.22 -8.69
N ALA A 117 -1.41 -10.76 -8.32
CA ALA A 117 -1.05 -10.99 -6.93
C ALA A 117 -0.94 -9.67 -6.15
N ALA A 118 -0.26 -8.69 -6.74
CA ALA A 118 -0.12 -7.37 -6.14
C ALA A 118 -1.48 -6.64 -6.05
N ILE A 119 -2.33 -6.76 -7.07
CA ILE A 119 -3.70 -6.23 -7.04
C ILE A 119 -4.48 -6.82 -5.88
N ALA A 120 -4.48 -8.15 -5.71
CA ALA A 120 -5.16 -8.81 -4.61
C ALA A 120 -4.64 -8.34 -3.25
N ALA A 121 -3.32 -8.25 -3.08
CA ALA A 121 -2.71 -7.76 -1.84
C ALA A 121 -3.12 -6.31 -1.52
N SER A 122 -3.14 -5.42 -2.51
CA SER A 122 -3.61 -4.04 -2.30
C SER A 122 -5.08 -3.95 -1.98
N VAL A 123 -5.93 -4.80 -2.56
CA VAL A 123 -7.35 -4.84 -2.21
C VAL A 123 -7.53 -5.25 -0.74
N LEU A 124 -6.75 -6.23 -0.24
CA LEU A 124 -6.77 -6.59 1.18
C LEU A 124 -6.37 -5.42 2.08
N VAL A 125 -5.27 -4.73 1.74
CA VAL A 125 -4.82 -3.54 2.48
C VAL A 125 -5.89 -2.45 2.44
N LEU A 126 -6.46 -2.17 1.27
CA LEU A 126 -7.51 -1.16 1.07
C LEU A 126 -8.74 -1.48 1.91
N MET A 127 -9.23 -2.72 1.88
CA MET A 127 -10.39 -3.14 2.67
C MET A 127 -10.13 -2.94 4.17
N TYR A 128 -8.95 -3.35 4.64
CA TYR A 128 -8.61 -3.25 6.06
C TYR A 128 -8.52 -1.79 6.53
N ILE A 129 -7.76 -0.94 5.82
CA ILE A 129 -7.63 0.47 6.21
C ILE A 129 -8.94 1.24 6.03
N SER A 130 -9.75 0.90 5.01
CA SER A 130 -11.09 1.47 4.83
C SER A 130 -12.00 1.11 5.99
N TYR A 131 -12.00 -0.14 6.45
CA TYR A 131 -12.74 -0.54 7.64
C TYR A 131 -12.32 0.30 8.85
N LEU A 132 -11.03 0.40 9.14
CA LEU A 132 -10.53 1.20 10.28
C LEU A 132 -10.90 2.69 10.19
N THR A 133 -10.90 3.26 8.99
CA THR A 133 -11.07 4.70 8.77
C THR A 133 -12.54 5.10 8.65
N LEU A 134 -13.35 4.29 7.97
CA LEU A 134 -14.73 4.63 7.60
C LEU A 134 -15.77 4.06 8.56
N PHE A 135 -15.42 3.05 9.37
CA PHE A 135 -16.39 2.44 10.29
C PHE A 135 -16.97 3.43 11.30
N GLN A 136 -16.28 4.52 11.62
CA GLN A 136 -16.83 5.60 12.45
C GLN A 136 -18.15 6.18 11.92
N PHE A 137 -18.36 6.20 10.61
CA PHE A 137 -19.60 6.66 9.99
C PHE A 137 -20.71 5.61 10.03
N VAL A 138 -20.34 4.33 10.05
CA VAL A 138 -21.26 3.20 10.11
C VAL A 138 -21.67 2.87 11.55
N LYS A 139 -20.75 3.03 12.50
CA LYS A 139 -20.91 2.69 13.91
C LYS A 139 -22.20 3.20 14.54
N PRO A 140 -22.66 4.46 14.33
CA PRO A 140 -23.87 4.97 14.95
C PRO A 140 -25.14 4.20 14.55
N PHE A 141 -25.20 3.73 13.31
CA PHE A 141 -26.32 2.93 12.80
C PHE A 141 -26.22 1.48 13.25
N TRP A 142 -25.01 0.91 13.25
CA TRP A 142 -24.79 -0.48 13.67
C TRP A 142 -25.17 -0.72 15.13
N SER A 143 -24.82 0.22 16.02
CA SER A 143 -25.15 0.14 17.46
C SER A 143 -26.64 0.24 17.79
N GLN A 144 -27.50 0.48 16.79
CA GLN A 144 -28.96 0.46 16.98
C GLN A 144 -29.55 -0.94 16.75
N VAL A 145 -28.84 -1.81 16.02
CA VAL A 145 -29.33 -3.14 15.61
C VAL A 145 -28.65 -4.24 16.42
N VAL A 146 -27.37 -4.08 16.75
CA VAL A 146 -26.56 -4.99 17.58
C VAL A 146 -26.19 -4.27 18.87
#